data_AF-A0A0Q2U9K6-F1
#
_entry.id   AF-A0A0Q2U9K6-F1
#
_cell.length_a   1.000
_cell.length_b   1.000
_cell.length_c   1.000
_cell.angle_alpha   90.00
_cell.angle_beta   90.00
_cell.angle_gamma   90.00
#
_symmetry.space_group_name_H-M   'P 1'
#
loop_
_entity.id
_entity.type
_entity.pdbx_description
1 polymer ?
#
loop_
_entity_poly.entity_id
_entity_poly.type
_entity_poly.pdbx_seq_one_letter_code
_entity_poly.pdbx_strand_id
1 'polypeptide(L)'
;MSALRTGIECRKPDLRKVWGLFVAIAMSCQRRGWTQVQYVEEMWSRETRLFARGERVFGHWPLMIQLLTGVKGNSKRAQRQIDRAWATASENLKREGTLKPIDEYMTDLIGAAYAWEDRLDDDVDNLSDTQKQVMRYVITSVQKRRNSKVTCPCREVGAIVGIPHSSASNTLKELAKRGFLVLHDSGSYSENPKNRKAAIYSLSDPFELAHGGRQ
;
A
#
# COMPACT_ATOMS: atom_id res chain seq x y z
N MET A 1 13.35 -22.28 26.83
CA MET A 1 12.19 -22.74 26.02
C MET A 1 10.92 -22.14 26.58
N SER A 2 10.54 -20.94 26.11
CA SER A 2 9.29 -20.29 26.55
C SER A 2 8.20 -20.57 25.52
N ALA A 3 7.16 -21.28 25.94
CA ALA A 3 6.02 -21.63 25.12
C ALA A 3 5.26 -20.36 24.72
N LEU A 4 5.06 -20.17 23.41
CA LEU A 4 4.14 -19.21 22.82
C LEU A 4 2.71 -19.53 23.31
N ARG A 5 2.35 -19.00 24.48
CA ARG A 5 0.97 -18.97 24.99
C ARG A 5 0.18 -17.95 24.18
N THR A 6 -0.24 -18.35 22.99
CA THR A 6 -1.41 -17.75 22.34
C THR A 6 -2.33 -18.92 22.03
N GLY A 7 -3.38 -19.07 22.84
CA GLY A 7 -4.43 -20.10 22.72
C GLY A 7 -5.31 -19.89 21.49
N ILE A 8 -4.67 -19.81 20.32
CA ILE A 8 -5.27 -19.99 19.02
C ILE A 8 -4.77 -21.36 18.60
N GLU A 9 -5.66 -22.34 18.45
CA GLU A 9 -5.34 -23.57 17.70
C GLU A 9 -4.98 -23.15 16.27
N CYS A 10 -3.71 -22.81 16.06
CA CYS A 10 -3.18 -22.52 14.75
C CYS A 10 -3.22 -23.83 13.98
N ARG A 11 -4.18 -23.97 13.04
CA ARG A 11 -4.00 -24.84 11.87
C ARG A 11 -2.55 -24.69 11.44
N LYS A 12 -1.80 -25.80 11.36
CA LYS A 12 -0.39 -25.77 10.94
C LYS A 12 -0.30 -24.89 9.68
N PRO A 13 0.51 -23.82 9.69
CA PRO A 13 0.54 -22.90 8.58
C PRO A 13 0.95 -23.65 7.31
N ASP A 14 0.16 -23.51 6.25
CA ASP A 14 0.52 -24.03 4.94
C ASP A 14 1.71 -23.20 4.43
N LEU A 15 2.90 -23.78 4.56
CA LEU A 15 4.16 -23.13 4.21
C LEU A 15 4.21 -22.66 2.76
N ARG A 16 3.49 -23.31 1.84
CA ARG A 16 3.42 -22.86 0.44
C ARG A 16 2.66 -21.55 0.33
N LYS A 17 1.53 -21.42 1.02
CA LYS A 17 0.74 -20.18 1.06
C LYS A 17 1.48 -19.06 1.77
N VAL A 18 2.12 -19.35 2.90
CA VAL A 18 2.96 -18.38 3.63
C VAL A 18 4.07 -17.87 2.72
N TRP A 19 4.80 -18.77 2.07
CA TRP A 19 5.88 -18.41 1.15
C TRP A 19 5.38 -17.58 -0.04
N GLY A 20 4.25 -17.96 -0.65
CA GLY A 20 3.63 -17.17 -1.72
C GLY A 20 3.27 -15.74 -1.30
N LEU A 21 2.83 -15.54 -0.05
CA LEU A 21 2.59 -14.21 0.51
C LEU A 21 3.89 -13.41 0.67
N PHE A 22 4.99 -14.02 1.13
CA PHE A 22 6.29 -13.33 1.19
C PHE A 22 6.75 -12.87 -0.20
N VAL A 23 6.60 -13.69 -1.23
CA VAL A 23 6.92 -13.33 -2.62
C VAL A 23 6.04 -12.17 -3.10
N ALA A 24 4.72 -12.23 -2.86
CA ALA A 24 3.81 -11.16 -3.26
C ALA A 24 4.13 -9.82 -2.55
N ILE A 25 4.48 -9.87 -1.26
CA ILE A 25 4.92 -8.69 -0.51
C ILE A 25 6.25 -8.17 -1.07
N ALA A 26 7.23 -9.05 -1.33
CA ALA A 26 8.51 -8.65 -1.92
C ALA A 26 8.32 -7.99 -3.30
N MET A 27 7.44 -8.52 -4.15
CA MET A 27 7.09 -7.88 -5.43
C MET A 27 6.50 -6.48 -5.21
N SER A 28 5.59 -6.34 -4.23
CA SER A 28 5.01 -5.04 -3.87
C SER A 28 6.07 -4.06 -3.36
N CYS A 29 7.00 -4.50 -2.52
CA CYS A 29 8.11 -3.69 -2.01
C CYS A 29 9.05 -3.24 -3.16
N GLN A 30 9.42 -4.14 -4.07
CA GLN A 30 10.25 -3.81 -5.23
C GLN A 30 9.56 -2.79 -6.14
N ARG A 31 8.26 -2.96 -6.40
CA ARG A 31 7.46 -1.97 -7.13
C ARG A 31 7.36 -0.62 -6.44
N ARG A 32 7.70 -0.51 -5.14
CA ARG A 32 7.72 0.75 -4.37
C ARG A 32 9.14 1.31 -4.20
N GLY A 33 10.11 0.76 -4.92
CA GLY A 33 11.50 1.20 -4.83
C GLY A 33 12.21 0.80 -3.53
N TRP A 34 11.70 -0.22 -2.81
CA TRP A 34 12.41 -0.72 -1.63
C TRP A 34 13.68 -1.47 -2.04
N THR A 35 14.69 -1.39 -1.20
CA THR A 35 15.87 -2.25 -1.28
C THR A 35 15.63 -3.58 -0.56
N GLN A 36 16.47 -4.59 -0.85
CA GLN A 36 16.42 -5.87 -0.14
C GLN A 36 16.61 -5.65 1.37
N VAL A 37 17.51 -4.74 1.75
CA VAL A 37 17.81 -4.43 3.16
C VAL A 37 16.56 -3.93 3.87
N GLN A 38 15.88 -2.93 3.30
CA GLN A 38 14.63 -2.39 3.87
C GLN A 38 13.54 -3.46 4.00
N TYR A 39 13.41 -4.33 3.00
CA TYR A 39 12.45 -5.42 3.05
C TYR A 39 12.79 -6.43 4.16
N VAL A 40 14.05 -6.85 4.27
CA VAL A 40 14.49 -7.80 5.30
C VAL A 40 14.30 -7.19 6.69
N GLU A 41 14.74 -5.95 6.90
CA GLU A 41 14.57 -5.24 8.17
C GLU A 41 13.10 -5.17 8.58
N GLU A 42 12.21 -4.84 7.64
CA GLU A 42 10.78 -4.76 7.92
C GLU A 42 10.16 -6.14 8.20
N MET A 43 10.58 -7.20 7.51
CA MET A 43 10.08 -8.56 7.81
C MET A 43 10.50 -9.04 9.21
N TRP A 44 11.64 -8.54 9.70
CA TRP A 44 12.13 -8.82 11.06
C TRP A 44 11.72 -7.77 12.09
N SER A 45 11.01 -6.71 11.68
CA SER A 45 10.63 -5.64 12.60
C SER A 45 9.70 -6.17 13.70
N ARG A 46 9.95 -5.69 14.91
CA ARG A 46 9.13 -5.98 16.09
C ARG A 46 8.52 -4.68 16.55
N GLU A 47 7.21 -4.60 16.46
CA GLU A 47 6.47 -3.41 16.86
C GLU A 47 5.22 -3.80 17.64
N THR A 48 4.69 -2.85 18.38
CA THR A 48 3.42 -3.01 19.08
C THR A 48 2.29 -2.98 18.06
N ARG A 49 1.64 -4.13 17.86
CA ARG A 49 0.62 -4.29 16.80
C ARG A 49 -0.69 -4.80 17.39
N LEU A 50 -1.80 -4.30 16.83
CA LEU A 50 -3.15 -4.73 17.17
C LEU A 50 -3.41 -6.12 16.58
N PHE A 51 -3.59 -7.11 17.45
CA PHE A 51 -4.01 -8.45 17.06
C PHE A 51 -5.52 -8.53 16.87
N ALA A 52 -6.00 -9.63 16.27
CA ALA A 52 -7.40 -9.82 15.89
C ALA A 52 -8.42 -9.71 17.06
N ARG A 53 -7.97 -9.73 18.32
CA ARG A 53 -8.81 -9.57 19.53
C ARG A 53 -8.78 -8.15 20.12
N GLY A 54 -8.13 -7.19 19.48
CA GLY A 54 -7.98 -5.82 20.00
C GLY A 54 -6.80 -5.63 20.96
N GLU A 55 -6.11 -6.72 21.31
CA GLU A 55 -4.90 -6.67 22.14
C GLU A 55 -3.71 -6.12 21.35
N ARG A 56 -2.99 -5.18 21.97
CA ARG A 56 -1.70 -4.69 21.46
C ARG A 56 -0.60 -5.62 21.95
N VAL A 57 0.01 -6.35 21.03
CA VAL A 57 1.11 -7.26 21.36
C VAL A 57 2.37 -6.75 20.67
N PHE A 58 3.45 -6.62 21.44
CA PHE A 58 4.77 -6.37 20.88
C PHE A 58 5.34 -7.68 20.32
N GLY A 59 5.64 -7.71 19.04
CA GLY A 59 6.18 -8.92 18.43
C GLY A 59 6.36 -8.82 16.92
N HIS A 60 6.73 -9.97 16.35
CA HIS A 60 6.86 -10.13 14.90
C HIS A 60 5.50 -10.07 14.21
N TRP A 61 5.52 -9.73 12.92
CA TRP A 61 4.36 -9.84 12.05
C TRP A 61 3.71 -11.22 12.13
N PRO A 62 2.37 -11.35 12.09
CA PRO A 62 1.70 -12.66 12.09
C PRO A 62 2.24 -13.60 11.00
N LEU A 63 2.56 -13.07 9.82
CA LEU A 63 3.15 -13.82 8.73
C LEU A 63 4.56 -14.34 9.08
N MET A 64 5.37 -13.53 9.77
CA MET A 64 6.71 -13.92 10.23
C MET A 64 6.63 -14.96 11.36
N ILE A 65 5.66 -14.84 12.26
CA ILE A 65 5.37 -15.87 13.28
C ILE A 65 5.01 -17.20 12.60
N GLN A 66 4.19 -17.18 11.54
CA GLN A 66 3.84 -18.39 10.77
C GLN A 66 5.06 -19.02 10.09
N LEU A 67 5.93 -18.20 9.49
CA LEU A 67 7.18 -18.69 8.89
C LEU A 67 8.07 -19.35 9.94
N LEU A 68 8.37 -18.65 11.05
CA LEU A 68 9.17 -19.18 12.15
C LEU A 68 8.57 -20.47 12.71
N THR A 69 7.25 -20.54 12.87
CA THR A 69 6.55 -21.75 13.32
C THR A 69 6.77 -22.91 12.34
N GLY A 70 6.56 -22.67 11.04
CA GLY A 70 6.73 -23.70 10.02
C GLY A 70 8.19 -24.15 9.81
N VAL A 71 9.17 -23.29 10.11
CA VAL A 71 10.60 -23.65 10.12
C VAL A 71 11.11 -24.08 11.51
N LYS A 72 10.21 -24.35 12.46
CA LYS A 72 10.52 -24.81 13.83
C LYS A 72 11.48 -23.89 14.59
N GLY A 73 11.30 -22.58 14.45
CA GLY A 73 12.12 -21.55 15.11
C GLY A 73 13.52 -21.36 14.51
N ASN A 74 13.85 -22.01 13.39
CA ASN A 74 15.17 -21.87 12.77
C ASN A 74 15.29 -20.53 12.01
N SER A 75 15.86 -19.52 12.68
CA SER A 75 16.04 -18.18 12.14
C SER A 75 16.89 -18.13 10.86
N LYS A 76 17.94 -18.96 10.76
CA LYS A 76 18.78 -19.03 9.54
C LYS A 76 17.97 -19.54 8.34
N ARG A 77 17.11 -20.54 8.57
CA ARG A 77 16.21 -21.06 7.54
C ARG A 77 15.15 -20.04 7.17
N ALA A 78 14.57 -19.32 8.14
CA ALA A 78 13.63 -18.23 7.88
C ALA A 78 14.29 -17.11 7.04
N GLN A 79 15.49 -16.68 7.40
CA GLN A 79 16.26 -15.68 6.66
C GLN A 79 16.44 -16.09 5.19
N ARG A 80 16.90 -17.32 4.93
CA ARG A 80 17.02 -17.83 3.55
C ARG A 80 15.71 -17.84 2.78
N GLN A 81 14.56 -18.04 3.44
CA GLN A 81 13.26 -17.97 2.79
C GLN A 81 12.87 -16.54 2.42
N ILE A 82 13.18 -15.57 3.29
CA ILE A 82 12.96 -14.13 3.04
C ILE A 82 13.84 -13.66 1.89
N ASP A 83 15.14 -13.97 1.91
CA ASP A 83 16.07 -13.60 0.84
C ASP A 83 15.67 -14.24 -0.50
N ARG A 84 15.27 -15.51 -0.46
CA ARG A 84 14.76 -16.20 -1.65
C ARG A 84 13.48 -15.56 -2.18
N ALA A 85 12.57 -15.14 -1.30
CA ALA A 85 11.34 -14.48 -1.71
C ALA A 85 11.64 -13.16 -2.45
N TRP A 86 12.62 -12.39 -1.99
CA TRP A 86 13.10 -11.19 -2.68
C TRP A 86 13.64 -11.49 -4.08
N ALA A 87 14.55 -12.47 -4.21
CA ALA A 87 15.10 -12.86 -5.50
C ALA A 87 14.02 -13.37 -6.48
N THR A 88 13.10 -14.22 -6.00
CA THR A 88 11.97 -14.72 -6.80
C THR A 88 11.04 -13.58 -7.24
N ALA A 89 10.80 -12.59 -6.37
CA ALA A 89 10.01 -11.42 -6.73
C ALA A 89 10.66 -10.64 -7.88
N SER A 90 11.99 -10.45 -7.86
CA SER A 90 12.71 -9.77 -8.94
C SER A 90 12.60 -10.52 -10.26
N GLU A 91 12.73 -11.85 -10.24
CA GLU A 91 12.53 -12.67 -11.44
C GLU A 91 11.11 -12.55 -11.99
N ASN A 92 10.09 -12.60 -11.12
CA ASN A 92 8.69 -12.49 -11.54
C ASN A 92 8.42 -11.13 -12.19
N LEU A 93 8.87 -10.03 -11.57
CA LEU A 93 8.69 -8.69 -12.12
C LEU A 93 9.42 -8.49 -13.45
N LYS A 94 10.61 -9.08 -13.62
CA LYS A 94 11.32 -9.10 -14.91
C LYS A 94 10.51 -9.81 -15.99
N ARG A 95 9.93 -10.98 -15.67
CA ARG A 95 9.08 -11.74 -16.61
C ARG A 95 7.80 -10.99 -16.98
N GLU A 96 7.22 -10.25 -16.04
CA GLU A 96 6.05 -9.40 -16.28
C GLU A 96 6.38 -8.13 -17.08
N GLY A 97 7.66 -7.81 -17.31
CA GLY A 97 8.07 -6.55 -17.92
C GLY A 97 7.77 -5.31 -17.07
N THR A 98 7.47 -5.50 -15.78
CA THR A 98 7.08 -4.41 -14.86
C THR A 98 8.21 -3.95 -13.94
N LEU A 99 9.38 -4.59 -14.01
CA LEU A 99 10.54 -4.16 -13.25
C LEU A 99 11.21 -2.95 -13.93
N LYS A 100 10.78 -1.74 -13.55
CA LYS A 100 11.55 -0.52 -13.81
C LYS A 100 12.73 -0.42 -12.81
N PRO A 101 13.88 0.15 -13.20
CA PRO A 101 14.90 0.58 -12.25
C PRO A 101 14.29 1.45 -11.15
N ILE A 102 14.77 1.30 -9.91
CA ILE A 102 14.21 2.01 -8.75
C ILE A 102 14.22 3.52 -8.97
N ASP A 103 15.32 4.05 -9.51
CA ASP A 103 15.48 5.48 -9.73
C ASP A 103 14.52 6.01 -10.79
N GLU A 104 14.26 5.25 -11.86
CA GLU A 104 13.29 5.63 -12.89
C GLU A 104 11.86 5.60 -12.34
N TYR A 105 11.47 4.54 -11.64
CA TYR A 105 10.13 4.46 -11.05
C TYR A 105 9.88 5.56 -10.02
N MET A 106 10.85 5.81 -9.15
CA MET A 106 10.74 6.85 -8.12
C MET A 106 10.75 8.24 -8.73
N THR A 107 11.57 8.48 -9.75
CA THR A 107 11.58 9.74 -10.50
C THR A 107 10.24 9.98 -11.21
N ASP A 108 9.71 8.98 -11.92
CA ASP A 108 8.41 9.08 -12.60
C ASP A 108 7.28 9.38 -11.61
N LEU A 109 7.25 8.62 -10.50
CA LEU A 109 6.17 8.70 -9.51
C LEU A 109 6.20 9.99 -8.68
N ILE A 110 7.38 10.38 -8.21
CA ILE A 110 7.55 11.61 -7.43
C ILE A 110 7.49 12.82 -8.37
N GLY A 111 8.03 12.72 -9.58
CA GLY A 111 7.94 13.75 -10.60
C GLY A 111 6.49 14.06 -10.97
N ALA A 112 5.67 13.03 -11.22
CA ALA A 112 4.24 13.21 -11.47
C ALA A 112 3.51 13.80 -10.26
N ALA A 113 3.91 13.45 -9.04
CA ALA A 113 3.34 14.04 -7.82
C ALA A 113 3.63 15.55 -7.71
N TYR A 114 4.87 15.98 -7.99
CA TYR A 114 5.23 17.40 -8.02
C TYR A 114 4.55 18.16 -9.16
N ALA A 115 4.50 17.57 -10.36
CA ALA A 115 3.77 18.19 -11.48
C ALA A 115 2.28 18.39 -11.17
N TRP A 116 1.67 17.50 -10.38
CA TRP A 116 0.31 17.71 -9.87
C TRP A 116 0.22 18.82 -8.83
N GLU A 117 1.21 18.98 -7.94
CA GLU A 117 1.23 20.11 -6.99
C GLU A 117 1.29 21.45 -7.73
N ASP A 118 2.21 21.58 -8.68
CA ASP A 118 2.35 22.78 -9.51
C ASP A 118 1.05 23.09 -10.26
N ARG A 119 0.46 22.08 -10.91
CA ARG A 119 -0.80 22.21 -11.66
C ARG A 119 -1.99 22.61 -10.77
N LEU A 120 -2.03 22.14 -9.52
CA LEU A 120 -3.05 22.56 -8.55
C LEU A 120 -2.86 24.00 -8.08
N ASP A 121 -1.61 24.46 -7.98
CA ASP A 121 -1.25 25.83 -7.60
C ASP A 121 -1.55 26.82 -8.74
N ASP A 122 -1.35 26.41 -10.00
CA ASP A 122 -1.68 27.20 -11.19
C ASP A 122 -3.20 27.38 -11.42
N ASP A 123 -4.04 26.63 -10.70
CA ASP A 123 -5.51 26.69 -10.74
C ASP A 123 -6.14 26.54 -12.15
N VAL A 124 -5.50 25.76 -13.01
CA VAL A 124 -5.90 25.59 -14.42
C VAL A 124 -7.07 24.61 -14.63
N ASP A 125 -7.50 23.91 -13.58
CA ASP A 125 -8.42 22.76 -13.68
C ASP A 125 -9.85 23.02 -13.18
N ASN A 126 -10.16 24.25 -12.75
CA ASN A 126 -11.47 24.61 -12.16
C ASN A 126 -11.89 23.58 -11.08
N LEU A 127 -10.96 23.24 -10.19
CA LEU A 127 -11.24 22.39 -9.04
C LEU A 127 -11.70 23.27 -7.87
N SER A 128 -12.74 22.84 -7.15
CA SER A 128 -13.09 23.49 -5.89
C SER A 128 -11.99 23.30 -4.85
N ASP A 129 -11.92 24.16 -3.83
CA ASP A 129 -10.93 24.03 -2.75
C ASP A 129 -10.98 22.63 -2.10
N THR A 130 -12.18 22.10 -1.89
CA THR A 130 -12.37 20.73 -1.39
C THR A 130 -11.76 19.69 -2.33
N GLN A 131 -11.94 19.83 -3.63
CA GLN A 131 -11.33 18.93 -4.63
C GLN A 131 -9.80 19.04 -4.63
N LYS A 132 -9.25 20.26 -4.57
CA LYS A 132 -7.81 20.50 -4.46
C LYS A 132 -7.23 19.86 -3.20
N GLN A 133 -7.89 20.01 -2.05
CA GLN A 133 -7.44 19.41 -0.79
C GLN A 133 -7.48 17.87 -0.82
N VAL A 134 -8.52 17.27 -1.43
CA VAL A 134 -8.57 15.82 -1.64
C VAL A 134 -7.45 15.36 -2.58
N MET A 135 -7.15 16.09 -3.66
CA MET A 135 -6.02 15.81 -4.53
C MET A 135 -4.69 15.88 -3.77
N ARG A 136 -4.46 16.94 -2.98
CA ARG A 136 -3.26 17.07 -2.12
C ARG A 136 -3.11 15.92 -1.13
N TYR A 137 -4.20 15.42 -0.55
CA TYR A 137 -4.14 14.22 0.29
C TYR A 137 -3.64 12.99 -0.49
N VAL A 138 -4.14 12.78 -1.71
CA VAL A 138 -3.70 11.66 -2.57
C VAL A 138 -2.23 11.82 -2.94
N ILE A 139 -1.79 13.03 -3.33
CA ILE A 139 -0.39 13.35 -3.65
C ILE A 139 0.53 13.05 -2.45
N THR A 140 0.18 13.59 -1.28
CA THR A 140 0.92 13.35 -0.03
C THR A 140 0.98 11.85 0.29
N SER A 141 -0.11 11.13 0.04
CA SER A 141 -0.16 9.68 0.24
C SER A 141 0.74 8.92 -0.73
N VAL A 142 0.82 9.36 -1.99
CA VAL A 142 1.71 8.78 -3.02
C VAL A 142 3.17 9.00 -2.62
N GLN A 143 3.53 10.22 -2.27
CA GLN A 143 4.88 10.59 -1.81
C GLN A 143 5.28 9.80 -0.56
N LYS A 144 4.41 9.78 0.47
CA LYS A 144 4.68 9.10 1.74
C LYS A 144 4.79 7.58 1.59
N ARG A 145 3.92 6.97 0.78
CA ARG A 145 3.87 5.50 0.62
C ARG A 145 4.76 4.98 -0.51
N ARG A 146 5.33 5.88 -1.33
CA ARG A 146 6.11 5.57 -2.53
C ARG A 146 5.40 4.58 -3.45
N ASN A 147 4.10 4.79 -3.64
CA ASN A 147 3.23 3.88 -4.37
C ASN A 147 2.20 4.66 -5.18
N SER A 148 2.08 4.33 -6.47
CA SER A 148 1.14 5.02 -7.36
C SER A 148 -0.30 4.70 -6.96
N LYS A 149 -0.52 3.49 -6.44
CA LYS A 149 -1.82 3.02 -5.96
C LYS A 149 -1.94 3.26 -4.46
N VAL A 150 -2.67 4.30 -4.10
CA VAL A 150 -2.92 4.69 -2.71
C VAL A 150 -4.31 4.29 -2.27
N THR A 151 -4.36 3.69 -1.09
CA THR A 151 -5.62 3.41 -0.41
C THR A 151 -6.14 4.71 0.18
N CYS A 152 -7.39 5.07 -0.12
CA CYS A 152 -8.02 6.31 0.34
C CYS A 152 -9.26 5.99 1.22
N PRO A 153 -9.08 5.70 2.51
CA PRO A 153 -10.21 5.52 3.42
C PRO A 153 -10.97 6.83 3.57
N CYS A 154 -12.25 6.87 3.16
CA CYS A 154 -13.03 8.12 3.14
C CYS A 154 -13.13 8.81 4.51
N ARG A 155 -13.05 8.04 5.61
CA ARG A 155 -13.01 8.59 6.97
C ARG A 155 -11.71 9.34 7.27
N GLU A 156 -10.59 8.79 6.81
CA GLU A 156 -9.26 9.41 6.98
C GLU A 156 -9.14 10.65 6.09
N VAL A 157 -9.53 10.52 4.82
CA VAL A 157 -9.57 11.63 3.86
C VAL A 157 -10.43 12.77 4.42
N GLY A 158 -11.65 12.46 4.87
CA GLY A 158 -12.56 13.46 5.44
C GLY A 158 -12.00 14.13 6.70
N ALA A 159 -11.35 13.37 7.58
CA ALA A 159 -10.74 13.94 8.79
C ALA A 159 -9.58 14.89 8.47
N ILE A 160 -8.75 14.57 7.47
CA ILE A 160 -7.60 15.41 7.08
C ILE A 160 -8.05 16.65 6.32
N VAL A 161 -9.03 16.50 5.42
CA VAL A 161 -9.55 17.62 4.60
C VAL A 161 -10.56 18.48 5.36
N GLY A 162 -11.11 17.99 6.47
CA GLY A 162 -12.14 18.70 7.25
C GLY A 162 -13.56 18.59 6.69
N ILE A 163 -13.88 17.48 6.01
CA ILE A 163 -15.19 17.24 5.40
C ILE A 163 -15.83 15.92 5.89
N PRO A 164 -17.18 15.79 5.82
CA PRO A 164 -17.83 14.51 6.11
C PRO A 164 -17.32 13.38 5.21
N HIS A 165 -17.26 12.16 5.75
CA HIS A 165 -16.78 10.98 5.01
C HIS A 165 -17.60 10.69 3.74
N SER A 166 -18.91 11.02 3.74
CA SER A 166 -19.78 10.92 2.55
C SER A 166 -19.34 11.90 1.47
N SER A 167 -19.05 13.16 1.83
CA SER A 167 -18.50 14.16 0.92
C SER A 167 -17.14 13.73 0.38
N ALA A 168 -16.24 13.21 1.22
CA ALA A 168 -14.94 12.70 0.76
C ALA A 168 -15.09 11.57 -0.27
N SER A 169 -16.02 10.63 -0.04
CA SER A 169 -16.34 9.56 -0.98
C SER A 169 -16.84 10.11 -2.33
N ASN A 170 -17.76 11.07 -2.31
CA ASN A 170 -18.28 11.70 -3.51
C ASN A 170 -17.21 12.50 -4.26
N THR A 171 -16.38 13.27 -3.55
CA THR A 171 -15.30 14.04 -4.15
C THR A 171 -14.27 13.15 -4.83
N LEU A 172 -13.86 12.04 -4.20
CA LEU A 172 -12.95 11.07 -4.81
C LEU A 172 -13.53 10.46 -6.10
N LYS A 173 -14.82 10.12 -6.09
CA LYS A 173 -15.51 9.59 -7.28
C LYS A 173 -15.60 10.62 -8.39
N GLU A 174 -15.90 11.88 -8.05
CA GLU A 174 -16.02 12.96 -9.02
C GLU A 174 -14.66 13.29 -9.66
N LEU A 175 -13.60 13.37 -8.85
CA LEU A 175 -12.22 13.52 -9.36
C LEU A 175 -11.83 12.35 -10.27
N ALA A 176 -12.24 11.13 -9.94
CA ALA A 176 -12.01 9.97 -10.80
C ALA A 176 -12.82 10.02 -12.10
N LYS A 177 -14.09 10.44 -12.03
CA LYS A 177 -14.96 10.61 -13.19
C LYS A 177 -14.39 11.65 -14.16
N ARG A 178 -13.91 12.78 -13.63
CA ARG A 178 -13.23 13.83 -14.39
C ARG A 178 -11.79 13.47 -14.81
N GLY A 179 -11.31 12.27 -14.47
CA GLY A 179 -10.01 11.76 -14.93
C GLY A 179 -8.79 12.28 -14.19
N PHE A 180 -8.94 13.05 -13.11
CA PHE A 180 -7.84 13.48 -12.23
C PHE A 180 -7.29 12.32 -11.39
N LEU A 181 -8.17 11.37 -11.06
CA LEU A 181 -7.81 10.13 -10.38
C LEU A 181 -8.17 8.93 -11.24
N VAL A 182 -7.41 7.85 -11.09
CA VAL A 182 -7.75 6.54 -11.66
C VAL A 182 -8.19 5.63 -10.53
N LEU A 183 -9.44 5.18 -10.58
CA LEU A 183 -9.99 4.20 -9.63
C LEU A 183 -9.53 2.79 -10.04
N HIS A 184 -8.76 2.12 -9.19
CA HIS A 184 -8.32 0.73 -9.41
C HIS A 184 -9.20 -0.30 -8.68
N ASP A 185 -9.70 0.06 -7.50
CA ASP A 185 -10.59 -0.79 -6.69
C ASP A 185 -11.57 0.12 -5.95
N SER A 186 -12.88 -0.14 -6.08
CA SER A 186 -13.94 0.62 -5.39
C SER A 186 -13.95 0.43 -3.87
N GLY A 187 -13.19 -0.54 -3.37
CA GLY A 187 -13.30 -1.03 -2.02
C GLY A 187 -14.57 -1.87 -1.85
N SER A 188 -14.72 -2.41 -0.64
CA SER A 188 -15.87 -3.24 -0.28
C SER A 188 -16.37 -2.88 1.11
N TYR A 189 -17.68 -2.65 1.22
CA TYR A 189 -18.35 -2.59 2.50
C TYR A 189 -18.55 -4.00 3.07
N SER A 190 -18.42 -4.12 4.38
CA SER A 190 -18.78 -5.33 5.12
C SER A 190 -19.22 -4.91 6.52
N GLU A 191 -20.23 -5.57 7.08
CA GLU A 191 -20.62 -5.33 8.48
C GLU A 191 -19.45 -5.59 9.42
N ASN A 192 -18.68 -6.66 9.16
CA ASN A 192 -17.45 -6.96 9.87
C ASN A 192 -16.34 -5.97 9.46
N PRO A 193 -15.85 -5.11 10.38
CA PRO A 193 -14.83 -4.12 10.07
C PRO A 193 -13.54 -4.71 9.49
N LYS A 194 -13.21 -5.96 9.83
CA LYS A 194 -12.00 -6.65 9.34
C LYS A 194 -12.04 -6.98 7.85
N ASN A 195 -13.23 -7.05 7.26
CA ASN A 195 -13.44 -7.36 5.85
C ASN A 195 -13.70 -6.11 5.01
N ARG A 196 -13.74 -4.92 5.63
CA ARG A 196 -13.89 -3.66 4.90
C ARG A 196 -12.61 -3.37 4.15
N LYS A 197 -12.74 -2.98 2.88
CA LYS A 197 -11.63 -2.51 2.06
C LYS A 197 -11.92 -1.09 1.63
N ALA A 198 -10.95 -0.20 1.83
CA ALA A 198 -11.01 1.14 1.30
C ALA A 198 -10.69 1.12 -0.21
N ALA A 199 -11.24 2.10 -0.92
CA ALA A 199 -10.99 2.27 -2.33
C ALA A 199 -9.51 2.59 -2.60
N ILE A 200 -9.01 2.18 -3.76
CA ILE A 200 -7.64 2.38 -4.21
C ILE A 200 -7.67 3.28 -5.43
N TYR A 201 -6.97 4.41 -5.33
CA TYR A 201 -6.83 5.39 -6.40
C TYR A 201 -5.36 5.56 -6.78
N SER A 202 -5.11 6.07 -7.99
CA SER A 202 -3.83 6.67 -8.37
C SER A 202 -4.05 8.05 -8.98
N LEU A 203 -3.00 8.87 -8.98
CA LEU A 203 -2.98 10.07 -9.81
C LEU A 203 -3.00 9.65 -11.29
N SER A 204 -3.70 10.41 -12.13
CA SER A 204 -3.54 10.31 -13.58
C SER A 204 -2.27 11.02 -14.03
N ASP A 205 -1.91 10.88 -15.31
CA ASP A 205 -0.78 11.60 -15.87
C ASP A 205 -1.12 13.10 -16.01
N PRO A 206 -0.42 14.01 -15.32
CA PRO A 206 -0.68 15.45 -15.38
C PRO A 206 -0.32 16.07 -16.73
N PHE A 207 0.46 15.40 -17.59
CA PHE A 207 0.85 15.91 -18.91
C PHE A 207 -0.10 15.44 -20.01
N GLU A 208 -0.71 14.25 -19.85
CA GLU A 208 -1.67 13.73 -20.83
C GLU A 208 -3.11 14.22 -20.57
N LEU A 209 -3.46 14.59 -19.34
CA LEU A 209 -4.80 15.05 -19.01
C LEU A 209 -5.00 16.52 -19.45
N ALA A 210 -6.00 16.77 -20.29
CA ALA A 210 -6.41 18.13 -20.65
C ALA A 210 -6.76 18.98 -19.42
N HIS A 211 -6.52 20.29 -19.48
CA HIS A 211 -6.96 21.23 -18.45
C HIS A 211 -8.48 21.17 -18.25
N GLY A 212 -8.92 21.12 -16.99
CA GLY A 212 -10.33 20.94 -16.63
C GLY A 212 -10.79 19.48 -16.55
N GLY A 213 -9.96 18.53 -17.00
CA GLY A 213 -10.21 17.09 -16.93
C GLY A 213 -10.98 16.54 -18.14
N ARG A 214 -11.55 15.35 -17.97
CA ARG A 214 -12.45 14.71 -18.96
C ARG A 214 -13.85 15.31 -18.83
N GLN A 215 -14.43 15.74 -19.95
CA GLN A 215 -15.83 16.20 -20.05
C GLN A 215 -16.81 15.03 -19.88
#